data_AF-A0A832NFX8-F1
#
_entry.id   AF-A0A832NFX8-F1
#
_cell.length_a   1.000
_cell.length_b   1.000
_cell.length_c   1.000
_cell.angle_alpha   90.00
_cell.angle_beta   90.00
_cell.angle_gamma   90.00
#
_symmetry.space_group_name_H-M   'P 1'
#
loop_
_entity.id
_entity.type
_entity.pdbx_description
1 polymer ?
#
loop_
_entity_poly.entity_id
_entity_poly.type
_entity_poly.pdbx_seq_one_letter_code
_entity_poly.pdbx_strand_id
1 'polypeptide(L)'
;MGIEYPYLAILAIIAFTIAIMGIVYFFIHTYTEMLKTPVLSTYAEACYVDSNVYLNITLKHERGVPVFLQKIEVYTERGVVVYTPNESLSYIDVLLEGFNGKLNVGQVGFIKMKFPQGYFIVNKTYYGLVFFDIGNTIFTFQLVECRLIITPPQPSIKLVDMGII
;
A
#
# COMPACT_ATOMS: atom_id res chain seq x y z
N MET A 1 -6.66 47.81 47.43
CA MET A 1 -7.07 46.86 46.37
C MET A 1 -5.94 46.66 45.35
N GLY A 2 -4.75 46.22 45.77
CA GLY A 2 -3.59 46.05 44.87
C GLY A 2 -2.94 44.66 44.93
N ILE A 3 -3.41 43.80 45.84
CA ILE A 3 -2.79 42.50 46.13
C ILE A 3 -3.44 41.37 45.31
N GLU A 4 -4.66 41.55 44.79
CA GLU A 4 -5.40 40.52 44.04
C GLU A 4 -4.96 40.37 42.57
N TYR A 5 -4.49 41.46 41.97
CA TYR A 5 -3.99 41.49 40.59
C TYR A 5 -2.81 40.55 40.29
N PRO A 6 -1.75 40.46 41.13
CA PRO A 6 -0.66 39.53 40.87
C PRO A 6 -1.09 38.06 40.96
N TYR A 7 -2.01 37.70 41.86
CA TYR A 7 -2.52 36.33 41.94
C TYR A 7 -3.39 35.97 40.74
N LEU A 8 -4.23 36.89 40.27
CA LEU A 8 -5.00 36.71 39.04
C LEU A 8 -4.09 36.55 37.82
N ALA A 9 -3.00 37.33 37.75
CA ALA A 9 -2.00 37.18 36.68
C ALA A 9 -1.30 35.82 36.73
N ILE A 10 -0.90 35.35 37.91
CA ILE A 10 -0.28 34.03 38.09
C ILE A 10 -1.26 32.92 37.70
N LEU A 11 -2.52 32.98 38.15
CA LEU A 11 -3.55 32.01 37.78
C LEU A 11 -3.84 32.00 36.28
N ALA A 12 -3.88 33.18 35.64
CA ALA A 12 -4.06 33.30 34.19
C ALA A 12 -2.89 32.66 33.43
N ILE A 13 -1.64 32.86 33.90
CA ILE A 13 -0.45 32.24 33.33
C ILE A 13 -0.48 30.71 33.51
N ILE A 14 -0.89 30.21 34.68
CA ILE A 14 -1.02 28.78 34.93
C ILE A 14 -2.10 28.17 34.01
N ALA A 15 -3.28 28.80 33.91
CA ALA A 15 -4.35 28.35 33.04
C ALA A 15 -3.91 28.35 31.56
N PHE A 16 -3.20 29.39 31.12
CA PHE A 16 -2.68 29.50 29.77
C PHE A 16 -1.62 28.43 29.46
N THR A 17 -0.69 28.19 30.38
CA THR A 17 0.35 27.15 30.18
C THR A 17 -0.25 25.74 30.14
N ILE A 18 -1.24 25.44 30.98
CA ILE A 18 -1.98 24.18 30.93
C ILE A 18 -2.73 24.03 29.59
N ALA A 19 -3.38 25.10 29.12
CA ALA A 19 -4.08 25.09 27.84
C ALA A 19 -3.12 24.81 26.67
N ILE A 20 -1.96 25.48 26.62
CA ILE A 20 -0.93 25.23 25.60
C ILE A 20 -0.43 23.79 25.66
N MET A 21 -0.07 23.30 26.85
CA MET A 21 0.42 21.93 27.01
C MET A 21 -0.63 20.90 26.58
N GLY A 22 -1.91 21.15 26.86
CA GLY A 22 -3.01 20.32 26.40
C GLY A 22 -3.11 20.27 24.87
N ILE A 23 -3.00 21.42 24.21
CA ILE A 23 -3.02 21.50 22.73
C ILE A 23 -1.82 20.77 22.12
N VAL A 24 -0.61 21.00 22.66
CA VAL A 24 0.62 20.34 22.18
C VAL A 24 0.53 18.83 22.37
N TYR A 25 0.06 18.37 23.53
CA TYR A 25 -0.15 16.95 23.79
C TYR A 25 -1.16 16.34 22.81
N PHE A 26 -2.31 16.99 22.61
CA PHE A 26 -3.33 16.52 21.68
C PHE A 26 -2.79 16.44 20.24
N PHE A 27 -2.01 17.43 19.82
CA PHE A 27 -1.36 17.44 18.52
C PHE A 27 -0.38 16.27 18.37
N ILE A 28 0.54 16.09 19.33
CA ILE A 28 1.51 14.99 19.32
C ILE A 28 0.78 13.64 19.28
N HIS A 29 -0.21 13.45 20.16
CA HIS A 29 -0.98 12.22 20.22
C HIS A 29 -1.65 11.92 18.86
N THR A 30 -2.39 12.89 18.32
CA THR A 30 -3.08 12.73 17.03
C THR A 30 -2.10 12.45 15.89
N TYR A 31 -0.98 13.17 15.86
CA TYR A 31 0.07 12.96 14.87
C TYR A 31 0.68 11.56 14.96
N THR A 32 0.95 11.07 16.18
CA THR A 32 1.49 9.72 16.38
C THR A 32 0.49 8.63 15.97
N GLU A 33 -0.81 8.83 16.20
CA GLU A 33 -1.84 7.91 15.72
C GLU A 33 -1.94 7.92 14.18
N MET A 34 -1.83 9.09 13.54
CA MET A 34 -1.77 9.17 12.09
C MET A 34 -0.57 8.43 11.50
N LEU A 35 0.60 8.48 12.15
CA LEU A 35 1.79 7.75 11.72
C LEU A 35 1.64 6.22 11.79
N LYS A 36 0.75 5.70 12.63
CA LYS A 36 0.45 4.26 12.69
C LYS A 36 -0.38 3.78 11.51
N THR A 37 -1.07 4.68 10.80
CA THR A 37 -1.91 4.33 9.67
C THR A 37 -1.05 3.75 8.54
N PRO A 38 -1.30 2.51 8.08
CA PRO A 38 -0.51 1.89 7.03
C PRO A 38 -0.70 2.62 5.71
N VAL A 39 0.41 2.89 5.03
CA VAL A 39 0.40 3.40 3.65
C VAL A 39 1.06 2.38 2.76
N LEU A 40 0.28 1.94 1.78
CA LEU A 40 0.62 0.90 0.83
C LEU A 40 0.61 1.52 -0.57
N SER A 41 1.66 1.25 -1.31
CA SER A 41 1.77 1.60 -2.73
C SER A 41 1.63 0.32 -3.53
N THR A 42 0.73 0.33 -4.51
CA THR A 42 0.44 -0.86 -5.32
C THR A 42 0.56 -0.61 -6.80
N TYR A 43 1.13 -1.58 -7.47
CA TYR A 43 1.34 -1.56 -8.90
C TYR A 43 1.03 -2.95 -9.46
N ALA A 44 0.41 -3.02 -10.64
CA ALA A 44 0.04 -4.30 -11.22
C ALA A 44 0.35 -4.31 -12.72
N GLU A 45 0.93 -5.41 -13.16
CA GLU A 45 1.22 -5.70 -14.55
C GLU A 45 0.57 -7.02 -14.93
N ALA A 46 -0.13 -7.05 -16.05
CA ALA A 46 -0.67 -8.29 -16.58
C ALA A 46 -0.15 -8.51 -17.99
N CYS A 47 0.32 -9.72 -18.25
CA CYS A 47 0.71 -10.09 -19.59
C CYS A 47 0.31 -11.53 -19.94
N TYR A 48 0.12 -11.83 -21.22
CA TYR A 48 -0.27 -13.17 -21.67
C TYR A 48 0.85 -13.87 -22.46
N VAL A 49 0.99 -15.18 -22.26
CA VAL A 49 1.89 -16.11 -22.99
C VAL A 49 1.19 -17.44 -23.19
N ASP A 50 1.23 -17.99 -24.41
CA ASP A 50 0.89 -19.39 -24.72
C ASP A 50 -0.38 -19.90 -24.00
N SER A 51 -1.46 -19.13 -24.07
CA SER A 51 -2.79 -19.43 -23.49
C SER A 51 -2.98 -19.18 -21.99
N ASN A 52 -1.98 -18.64 -21.29
CA ASN A 52 -2.12 -18.22 -19.89
C ASN A 52 -1.92 -16.71 -19.74
N VAL A 53 -2.61 -16.13 -18.76
CA VAL A 53 -2.44 -14.74 -18.35
C VAL A 53 -1.72 -14.72 -17.00
N TYR A 54 -0.62 -13.98 -16.92
CA TYR A 54 0.16 -13.75 -15.72
C TYR A 54 -0.12 -12.35 -15.22
N LEU A 55 -0.66 -12.24 -14.01
CA LEU A 55 -0.89 -10.99 -13.31
C LEU A 55 0.11 -10.91 -12.15
N ASN A 56 1.00 -9.93 -12.22
CA ASN A 56 1.98 -9.63 -11.19
C ASN A 56 1.56 -8.35 -10.47
N ILE A 57 1.19 -8.47 -9.20
CA ILE A 57 0.83 -7.34 -8.34
C ILE A 57 2.02 -7.11 -7.40
N THR A 58 2.62 -5.94 -7.51
CA THR A 58 3.66 -5.46 -6.60
C THR A 58 3.01 -4.62 -5.51
N LEU A 59 3.31 -4.98 -4.27
CA LEU A 59 2.86 -4.30 -3.06
C LEU A 59 4.08 -3.76 -2.32
N LYS A 60 4.11 -2.47 -2.05
CA LYS A 60 5.18 -1.84 -1.26
C LYS A 60 4.57 -1.22 -0.01
N HIS A 61 5.10 -1.60 1.15
CA HIS A 61 4.70 -1.00 2.41
C HIS A 61 5.61 0.17 2.73
N GLU A 62 5.07 1.38 2.77
CA GLU A 62 5.90 2.58 2.91
C GLU A 62 6.04 3.05 4.36
N ARG A 63 4.93 3.10 5.10
CA ARG A 63 4.91 3.52 6.52
C ARG A 63 3.72 2.93 7.26
N GLY A 64 3.72 3.02 8.58
CA GLY A 64 2.63 2.59 9.46
C GLY A 64 2.93 1.31 10.21
N VAL A 65 1.89 0.61 10.65
CA VAL A 65 2.01 -0.71 11.28
C VAL A 65 2.04 -1.83 10.23
N PRO A 66 2.70 -2.97 10.50
CA PRO A 66 2.66 -4.13 9.61
C PRO A 66 1.22 -4.59 9.36
N VAL A 67 0.96 -5.06 8.14
CA VAL A 67 -0.38 -5.50 7.71
C VAL A 67 -0.38 -6.98 7.32
N PHE A 68 -1.54 -7.62 7.47
CA PHE A 68 -1.77 -9.02 7.14
C PHE A 68 -2.78 -9.12 6.00
N LEU A 69 -2.39 -9.84 4.94
CA LEU A 69 -3.24 -10.11 3.78
C LEU A 69 -4.44 -10.96 4.20
N GLN A 70 -5.64 -10.50 3.88
CA GLN A 70 -6.88 -11.23 4.15
C GLN A 70 -7.47 -11.85 2.89
N LYS A 71 -7.57 -11.07 1.81
CA LYS A 71 -8.11 -11.54 0.53
C LYS A 71 -7.67 -10.67 -0.62
N ILE A 72 -7.73 -11.23 -1.82
CA ILE A 72 -7.46 -10.55 -3.09
C ILE A 72 -8.67 -10.74 -3.98
N GLU A 73 -9.20 -9.66 -4.52
CA GLU A 73 -10.33 -9.68 -5.45
C GLU A 73 -9.87 -9.14 -6.79
N VAL A 74 -10.05 -9.91 -7.85
CA VAL A 74 -9.74 -9.50 -9.22
C VAL A 74 -11.03 -9.52 -10.03
N TYR A 75 -11.40 -8.38 -10.60
CA TYR A 75 -12.60 -8.24 -11.40
C TYR A 75 -12.28 -8.58 -12.85
N THR A 76 -12.95 -9.60 -13.38
CA THR A 76 -12.69 -10.18 -14.70
C THR A 76 -13.98 -10.20 -15.53
N GLU A 77 -13.89 -10.53 -16.82
CA GLU A 77 -15.09 -10.68 -17.67
C GLU A 77 -16.00 -11.84 -17.22
N ARG A 78 -15.43 -12.83 -16.54
CA ARG A 78 -16.16 -14.00 -16.02
C ARG A 78 -16.72 -13.79 -14.61
N GLY A 79 -16.58 -12.58 -14.07
CA GLY A 79 -16.97 -12.23 -12.70
C GLY A 79 -15.76 -11.96 -11.81
N VAL A 80 -15.98 -12.03 -10.49
CA VAL A 80 -14.96 -11.72 -9.49
C VAL A 80 -14.23 -12.98 -9.08
N VAL A 81 -12.90 -12.99 -9.21
CA VAL A 81 -12.05 -14.02 -8.65
C VAL A 81 -11.59 -13.56 -7.27
N VAL A 82 -11.89 -14.35 -6.24
CA VAL A 82 -11.49 -14.07 -4.86
C VAL A 82 -10.47 -15.12 -4.44
N TYR A 83 -9.29 -14.68 -4.00
CA TYR A 83 -8.27 -15.53 -3.39
C TYR A 83 -8.16 -15.18 -1.91
N THR A 84 -8.30 -16.20 -1.05
CA THR A 84 -8.03 -16.12 0.38
C THR A 84 -6.74 -16.90 0.67
N PRO A 85 -5.81 -16.39 1.50
CA PRO A 85 -4.65 -17.16 1.92
C PRO A 85 -5.08 -18.51 2.52
N ASN A 86 -4.39 -19.58 2.14
CA ASN A 86 -4.67 -20.98 2.50
C ASN A 86 -5.84 -21.64 1.74
N GLU A 87 -6.56 -20.93 0.88
CA GLU A 87 -7.53 -21.52 -0.03
C GLU A 87 -6.90 -21.75 -1.42
N SER A 88 -7.09 -22.95 -1.98
CA SER A 88 -6.67 -23.26 -3.34
C SER A 88 -7.80 -22.97 -4.32
N LEU A 89 -7.47 -22.26 -5.39
CA LEU A 89 -8.37 -22.04 -6.52
C LEU A 89 -8.08 -23.12 -7.57
N SER A 90 -9.11 -23.81 -8.05
CA SER A 90 -8.99 -25.02 -8.87
C SER A 90 -8.29 -24.83 -10.23
N TYR A 91 -8.21 -23.59 -10.74
CA TYR A 91 -7.64 -23.27 -12.05
C TYR A 91 -6.73 -22.03 -12.05
N ILE A 92 -6.48 -21.45 -10.87
CA ILE A 92 -5.75 -20.19 -10.74
C ILE A 92 -4.64 -20.41 -9.73
N ASP A 93 -3.41 -20.38 -10.22
CA ASP A 93 -2.24 -20.53 -9.36
C ASP A 93 -1.89 -19.16 -8.77
N VAL A 94 -1.73 -19.09 -7.45
CA VAL A 94 -1.35 -17.87 -6.74
C VAL A 94 -0.06 -18.14 -5.97
N LEU A 95 0.96 -17.32 -6.22
CA LEU A 95 2.24 -17.37 -5.54
C LEU A 95 2.51 -16.03 -4.87
N LEU A 96 2.88 -16.08 -3.59
CA LEU A 96 3.32 -14.93 -2.81
C LEU A 96 4.84 -14.96 -2.68
N GLU A 97 5.52 -13.89 -3.08
CA GLU A 97 6.97 -13.73 -2.96
C GLU A 97 7.30 -12.46 -2.17
N GLY A 98 8.39 -12.49 -1.40
CA GLY A 98 8.80 -11.36 -0.56
C GLY A 98 8.00 -11.19 0.74
N PHE A 99 6.88 -11.89 0.89
CA PHE A 99 6.10 -11.94 2.14
C PHE A 99 5.29 -13.23 2.23
N ASN A 100 4.97 -13.65 3.46
CA ASN A 100 4.15 -14.83 3.73
C ASN A 100 2.89 -14.41 4.51
N GLY A 101 1.97 -13.73 3.82
CA GLY A 101 0.74 -13.18 4.42
C GLY A 101 0.94 -11.92 5.24
N LYS A 102 2.07 -11.75 5.95
CA LYS A 102 2.42 -10.52 6.68
C LYS A 102 3.40 -9.66 5.90
N LEU A 103 3.04 -8.41 5.62
CA LEU A 103 3.90 -7.42 4.98
C LEU A 103 4.39 -6.41 6.02
N ASN A 104 5.70 -6.35 6.27
CA ASN A 104 6.27 -5.40 7.22
C ASN A 104 6.62 -4.06 6.54
N VAL A 105 6.79 -3.02 7.36
CA VAL A 105 7.15 -1.67 6.91
C VAL A 105 8.48 -1.70 6.15
N GLY A 106 8.51 -1.05 4.98
CA GLY A 106 9.67 -1.00 4.09
C GLY A 106 9.85 -2.23 3.19
N GLN A 107 9.04 -3.28 3.36
CA GLN A 107 9.12 -4.48 2.52
C GLN A 107 8.34 -4.30 1.21
N VAL A 108 8.81 -5.01 0.19
CA VAL A 108 8.14 -5.17 -1.10
C VAL A 108 7.72 -6.62 -1.23
N GLY A 109 6.43 -6.83 -1.45
CA GLY A 109 5.83 -8.13 -1.72
C GLY A 109 5.34 -8.21 -3.16
N PHE A 110 5.40 -9.41 -3.74
CA PHE A 110 4.89 -9.70 -5.07
C PHE A 110 3.84 -10.79 -4.97
N ILE A 111 2.73 -10.59 -5.66
CA ILE A 111 1.65 -11.56 -5.81
C ILE A 111 1.58 -11.91 -7.28
N LYS A 112 1.92 -13.15 -7.62
CA LYS A 112 1.86 -13.66 -8.99
C LYS A 112 0.65 -14.56 -9.10
N MET A 113 -0.31 -14.16 -9.93
CA MET A 113 -1.51 -14.94 -10.21
C MET A 113 -1.48 -15.39 -11.66
N LYS A 114 -1.74 -16.68 -11.89
CA LYS A 114 -1.83 -17.26 -13.22
C LYS A 114 -3.27 -17.63 -13.52
N PHE A 115 -3.84 -17.03 -14.55
CA PHE A 115 -5.20 -17.28 -15.01
C PHE A 115 -5.18 -18.03 -16.35
N PRO A 116 -6.15 -18.92 -16.59
CA PRO A 116 -6.35 -19.50 -17.90
C PRO A 116 -6.96 -18.47 -18.86
N GLN A 117 -6.90 -18.75 -20.16
CA GLN A 117 -7.44 -17.86 -21.19
C GLN A 117 -8.94 -17.58 -21.01
N GLY A 118 -9.37 -16.36 -21.38
CA GLY A 118 -10.78 -15.96 -21.43
C GLY A 118 -11.32 -15.31 -20.16
N TYR A 119 -10.48 -15.07 -19.15
CA TYR A 119 -10.81 -14.19 -18.02
C TYR A 119 -10.65 -12.71 -18.38
N PHE A 120 -9.75 -12.40 -19.32
CA PHE A 120 -9.39 -11.04 -19.70
C PHE A 120 -9.38 -10.87 -21.23
N ILE A 121 -9.76 -9.67 -21.65
CA ILE A 121 -9.71 -9.15 -23.02
C ILE A 121 -8.51 -8.19 -23.13
N VAL A 122 -7.76 -8.32 -24.21
CA VAL A 122 -6.57 -7.50 -24.53
C VAL A 122 -6.97 -6.02 -24.66
N ASN A 123 -6.09 -5.10 -24.21
CA ASN A 123 -6.28 -3.64 -24.24
C ASN A 123 -7.48 -3.10 -23.43
N LYS A 124 -8.13 -3.92 -22.61
CA LYS A 124 -9.12 -3.46 -21.63
C LYS A 124 -8.44 -3.25 -20.27
N THR A 125 -8.82 -2.18 -19.59
CA THR A 125 -8.38 -1.91 -18.21
C THR A 125 -9.24 -2.70 -17.24
N TYR A 126 -8.57 -3.43 -16.35
CA TYR A 126 -9.18 -4.15 -15.23
C TYR A 126 -8.70 -3.54 -13.92
N TYR A 127 -9.43 -3.86 -12.86
CA TYR A 127 -9.07 -3.47 -11.51
C TYR A 127 -9.20 -4.65 -10.57
N GLY A 128 -8.49 -4.55 -9.45
CA GLY A 128 -8.59 -5.48 -8.36
C GLY A 128 -8.33 -4.79 -7.03
N LEU A 129 -8.71 -5.47 -5.97
CA LEU A 129 -8.59 -5.01 -4.59
C LEU A 129 -7.74 -6.02 -3.83
N VAL A 130 -6.80 -5.49 -3.03
CA VAL A 130 -6.09 -6.29 -2.03
C VAL A 130 -6.57 -5.80 -0.67
N PHE A 131 -7.10 -6.72 0.11
CA PHE A 131 -7.61 -6.44 1.45
C PHE A 131 -6.62 -6.92 2.49
N PHE A 132 -6.35 -6.03 3.43
CA PHE A 132 -5.56 -6.32 4.61
C PHE A 132 -6.44 -6.25 5.85
N ASP A 133 -5.89 -6.69 6.97
CA ASP A 133 -6.48 -6.51 8.29
C ASP A 133 -6.73 -5.04 8.63
N ILE A 134 -5.85 -4.14 8.17
CA ILE A 134 -5.96 -2.70 8.35
C ILE A 134 -5.92 -2.02 6.98
N GLY A 135 -7.11 -1.85 6.41
CA GLY A 135 -7.32 -1.12 5.15
C GLY A 135 -7.28 -2.00 3.90
N ASN A 136 -7.40 -1.34 2.75
CA ASN A 136 -7.40 -1.97 1.44
C ASN A 136 -6.64 -1.09 0.45
N THR A 137 -6.24 -1.71 -0.66
CA THR A 137 -5.61 -1.00 -1.77
C THR A 137 -6.19 -1.48 -3.08
N ILE A 138 -6.30 -0.55 -4.03
CA ILE A 138 -6.82 -0.80 -5.36
C ILE A 138 -5.67 -0.75 -6.35
N PHE A 139 -5.68 -1.67 -7.30
CA PHE A 139 -4.75 -1.68 -8.42
C PHE A 139 -5.53 -1.79 -9.72
N THR A 140 -4.95 -1.22 -10.77
CA THR A 140 -5.48 -1.31 -12.13
C THR A 140 -4.39 -1.84 -13.03
N PHE A 141 -4.77 -2.62 -14.04
CA PHE A 141 -3.83 -3.14 -15.02
C PHE A 141 -4.50 -3.23 -16.38
N GLN A 142 -3.67 -3.30 -17.42
CA GLN A 142 -4.09 -3.60 -18.78
C GLN A 142 -3.39 -4.85 -19.24
N LEU A 143 -4.14 -5.74 -19.91
CA LEU A 143 -3.57 -6.95 -20.46
C LEU A 143 -2.76 -6.61 -21.72
N VAL A 144 -1.45 -6.87 -21.67
CA VAL A 144 -0.53 -6.69 -22.80
C VAL A 144 0.14 -8.03 -23.18
N GLU A 145 0.67 -8.13 -24.39
CA GLU A 145 1.48 -9.29 -24.77
C GLU A 145 2.79 -9.28 -23.99
N CYS A 146 3.20 -10.40 -23.37
CA CYS A 146 4.48 -10.42 -22.68
C CYS A 146 5.60 -10.30 -23.73
N ARG A 147 6.25 -9.13 -23.81
CA ARG A 147 7.54 -9.05 -24.48
C ARG A 147 8.53 -9.80 -23.60
N LEU A 148 9.10 -10.89 -24.09
CA LEU A 148 10.27 -11.52 -23.47
C LEU A 148 11.41 -10.47 -23.48
N ILE A 149 11.52 -9.69 -22.42
CA ILE A 149 12.66 -8.81 -22.21
C ILE A 149 13.83 -9.72 -21.83
N ILE A 150 14.53 -10.22 -22.85
CA ILE A 150 15.89 -10.76 -22.71
C ILE A 150 16.81 -9.55 -22.54
N THR A 151 16.76 -8.87 -21.39
CA THR A 151 17.82 -8.00 -20.87
C THR A 151 17.39 -7.40 -19.54
N PRO A 152 18.15 -7.58 -18.44
CA PRO A 152 17.92 -6.76 -17.26
C PRO A 152 18.12 -5.29 -17.65
N PRO A 153 17.23 -4.35 -17.24
CA PRO A 153 17.52 -2.95 -17.38
C PRO A 153 18.78 -2.66 -16.56
N GLN A 154 19.89 -2.36 -17.23
CA GLN A 154 21.05 -1.77 -16.58
C GLN A 154 20.58 -0.51 -15.86
N PRO A 155 20.87 -0.33 -14.56
CA PRO A 155 20.64 0.94 -13.91
C PRO A 155 21.58 1.96 -14.56
N SER A 156 21.04 2.82 -15.44
CA SER A 156 21.73 4.03 -15.84
C SER A 156 21.68 4.99 -14.65
N ILE A 157 22.70 4.91 -13.81
CA ILE A 157 22.99 5.95 -12.83
C ILE A 157 23.40 7.19 -13.63
N LYS A 158 22.43 7.99 -14.08
CA LYS A 158 22.67 9.40 -14.33
C LYS A 158 22.58 10.11 -12.99
N LEU A 159 23.73 10.21 -12.32
CA LEU A 159 23.97 11.25 -11.33
C LEU A 159 23.72 12.59 -12.05
N VAL A 160 22.56 13.18 -11.79
CA VAL A 160 22.32 14.58 -12.10
C VAL A 160 23.00 15.36 -10.98
N ASP A 161 24.10 16.02 -11.32
CA ASP A 161 24.72 17.09 -10.55
C ASP A 161 23.63 18.06 -10.08
N MET A 162 23.30 18.02 -8.78
CA MET A 162 22.67 19.16 -8.14
C MET A 162 23.80 20.09 -7.71
N GLY A 163 23.97 21.15 -8.51
CA GLY A 163 24.85 22.26 -8.22
C GLY A 163 24.59 22.83 -6.82
N ILE A 164 25.69 23.09 -6.13
CA ILE A 164 25.75 23.79 -4.86
C ILE A 164 25.71 25.30 -5.20
N ILE A 165 24.76 26.02 -4.62
CA ILE A 165 24.84 27.47 -4.38
C ILE A 165 25.16 27.65 -2.90
#